data_AF-A0A9P6X3T6-F1
#
_entry.id   AF-A0A9P6X3T6-F1
#
_cell.length_a   1.000
_cell.length_b   1.000
_cell.length_c   1.000
_cell.angle_alpha   90.00
_cell.angle_beta   90.00
_cell.angle_gamma   90.00
#
_symmetry.space_group_name_H-M   'P 1'
#
loop_
_entity.id
_entity.type
_entity.pdbx_description
1 polymer ?
#
loop_
_entity_poly.entity_id
_entity_poly.type
_entity_poly.pdbx_seq_one_letter_code
_entity_poly.pdbx_strand_id
1 'polypeptide(L)'
;MEIDQCQNILKALGSFDYVAANKLVYRVSKIYQPIGTIFTRLCHCESTFTPLQFLRSRWFVMRKDTSLEIIYHNLALELPKEVAYIDSNIILSTETKEHMKSLLEALVHLCNTRKDMINIYQAILAQSIKGDFEDILADLEVLERKIVNLHLEKHLSILGLGVEKEIKILTMLIKARKAITNYAFQDACIALYSSKQDLLEWKQACKEQNYPESSQKQDETKDSSTSTWKFSLFGYSDTKSSKQGDTWPNTIRWHTRVLENLTANMTLYFHQILLDKEKIIHEDEPERSLWKGIKIDYYDQISTFKKKFGAHCVGIIYEVTDAAPFYPQGYVLSGNIYEAPQGIHSFPFIFCHPKEPPNKHLPGIISMIQGSRTRLNDPKAGPVYFSDTVIGSTYYLMRIDSHAVMVIIYLDKHTNREPATIEFITNIVTSLRGTTVIEELIRVD
;
A
#
# COMPACT_ATOMS: atom_id res chain seq x y z
N MET A 1 18.49 -36.43 8.55
CA MET A 1 17.75 -35.34 7.89
C MET A 1 18.66 -34.14 7.86
N GLU A 2 19.05 -33.67 6.68
CA GLU A 2 19.95 -32.52 6.59
C GLU A 2 19.13 -31.24 6.78
N ILE A 3 19.44 -30.50 7.85
CA ILE A 3 18.84 -29.20 8.20
C ILE A 3 18.83 -28.25 6.99
N ASP A 4 19.90 -28.29 6.20
CA ASP A 4 20.09 -27.51 4.98
C ASP A 4 18.96 -27.69 3.95
N GLN A 5 18.32 -28.86 3.89
CA GLN A 5 17.25 -29.12 2.92
C GLN A 5 15.98 -28.35 3.26
N CYS A 6 15.60 -28.27 4.54
CA CYS A 6 14.46 -27.47 4.98
C CYS A 6 14.72 -25.98 4.78
N GLN A 7 15.94 -25.51 5.07
CA GLN A 7 16.34 -24.12 4.83
C GLN A 7 16.29 -23.74 3.35
N ASN A 8 16.72 -24.63 2.45
CA ASN A 8 16.64 -24.38 1.01
C ASN A 8 15.19 -24.25 0.52
N ILE A 9 14.25 -25.04 1.07
CA ILE A 9 12.81 -24.88 0.78
C ILE A 9 12.31 -23.51 1.25
N LEU A 10 12.65 -23.11 2.48
CA LEU A 10 12.26 -21.83 3.04
C LEU A 10 12.81 -20.64 2.24
N LYS A 11 14.07 -20.74 1.78
CA LYS A 11 14.69 -19.75 0.89
C LYS A 11 13.94 -19.63 -0.43
N ALA A 12 13.65 -20.76 -1.08
CA ALA A 12 12.89 -20.78 -2.33
C ALA A 12 11.47 -20.19 -2.13
N LEU A 13 10.78 -20.56 -1.07
CA LEU A 13 9.45 -20.04 -0.73
C LEU A 13 9.45 -18.53 -0.47
N GLY A 14 10.34 -18.03 0.37
CA GLY A 14 10.42 -16.61 0.68
C GLY A 14 10.93 -15.74 -0.48
N SER A 15 11.59 -16.36 -1.48
CA SER A 15 11.91 -15.72 -2.76
C SER A 15 10.83 -15.90 -3.83
N PHE A 16 9.68 -16.48 -3.48
CA PHE A 16 8.55 -16.76 -4.40
C PHE A 16 8.87 -17.71 -5.56
N ASP A 17 9.94 -18.50 -5.45
CA ASP A 17 10.29 -19.55 -6.41
C ASP A 17 9.59 -20.86 -6.03
N TYR A 18 8.28 -20.90 -6.27
CA TYR A 18 7.45 -22.06 -5.96
C TYR A 18 7.84 -23.30 -6.78
N VAL A 19 8.46 -23.12 -7.95
CA VAL A 19 8.90 -24.24 -8.79
C VAL A 19 10.09 -24.94 -8.14
N ALA A 20 11.12 -24.19 -7.73
CA ALA A 20 12.24 -24.74 -6.99
C ALA A 20 11.80 -25.31 -5.65
N ALA A 21 10.94 -24.60 -4.90
CA ALA A 21 10.43 -25.07 -3.61
C ALA A 21 9.77 -26.46 -3.74
N ASN A 22 8.86 -26.67 -4.69
CA ASN A 22 8.20 -27.96 -4.88
C ASN A 22 9.17 -29.10 -5.24
N LYS A 23 10.21 -28.84 -6.04
CA LYS A 23 11.23 -29.85 -6.36
C LYS A 23 12.06 -30.23 -5.12
N LEU A 24 12.44 -29.24 -4.31
CA LEU A 24 13.15 -29.46 -3.05
C LEU A 24 12.30 -30.23 -2.04
N VAL A 25 11.01 -29.92 -1.95
CA VAL A 25 10.04 -30.65 -1.11
C VAL A 25 9.95 -32.12 -1.49
N TYR A 26 9.91 -32.44 -2.79
CA TYR A 26 9.89 -33.84 -3.24
C TYR A 26 11.12 -34.63 -2.78
N ARG A 27 12.30 -34.00 -2.70
CA ARG A 27 13.51 -34.63 -2.17
C ARG A 27 13.39 -34.91 -0.67
N VAL A 28 12.90 -33.94 0.10
CA VAL A 28 12.67 -34.10 1.55
C VAL A 28 11.61 -35.18 1.82
N SER A 29 10.54 -35.25 1.04
CA SER A 29 9.50 -36.28 1.17
C SER A 29 10.03 -37.71 1.02
N LYS A 30 11.10 -37.92 0.24
CA LYS A 30 11.76 -39.24 0.13
C LYS A 30 12.57 -39.63 1.36
N ILE A 31 13.01 -38.64 2.14
CA ILE A 31 13.82 -38.84 3.34
C ILE A 31 12.93 -38.95 4.56
N TYR A 32 11.96 -38.03 4.69
CA TYR A 32 11.01 -38.01 5.79
C TYR A 32 9.66 -37.45 5.34
N GLN A 33 8.72 -38.36 5.08
CA GLN A 33 7.43 -38.07 4.47
C GLN A 33 6.54 -37.09 5.28
N PRO A 34 6.50 -37.11 6.62
CA PRO A 34 5.71 -36.16 7.40
C PRO A 34 6.13 -34.69 7.15
N ILE A 35 7.42 -34.38 7.22
CA ILE A 35 7.94 -33.03 6.93
C ILE A 35 7.72 -32.65 5.46
N GLY A 36 7.92 -33.60 4.54
CA GLY A 36 7.61 -33.39 3.12
C GLY A 36 6.14 -32.99 2.88
N THR A 37 5.22 -33.61 3.61
CA THR A 37 3.77 -33.29 3.56
C THR A 37 3.48 -31.90 4.11
N ILE A 38 4.09 -31.54 5.24
CA ILE A 38 3.99 -30.19 5.84
C ILE A 38 4.42 -29.13 4.82
N PHE A 39 5.60 -29.28 4.20
CA PHE A 39 6.09 -28.30 3.24
C PHE A 39 5.31 -28.29 1.92
N THR A 40 4.76 -29.43 1.47
CA THR A 40 3.88 -29.46 0.30
C THR A 40 2.65 -28.59 0.54
N ARG A 41 2.02 -28.73 1.72
CA ARG A 41 0.88 -27.89 2.11
C ARG A 41 1.27 -26.44 2.26
N LEU A 42 2.42 -26.14 2.86
CA LEU A 42 2.92 -24.78 2.99
C LEU A 42 3.16 -24.13 1.62
N CYS A 43 3.78 -24.84 0.67
CA CYS A 43 3.98 -24.37 -0.70
C CYS A 43 2.64 -24.02 -1.37
N HIS A 44 1.63 -24.87 -1.20
CA HIS A 44 0.29 -24.59 -1.71
C HIS A 44 -0.32 -23.34 -1.05
N CYS A 45 -0.15 -23.19 0.26
CA CYS A 45 -0.67 -22.04 0.99
C CYS A 45 -0.03 -20.73 0.51
N GLU A 46 1.31 -20.66 0.51
CA GLU A 46 2.04 -19.44 0.12
C GLU A 46 1.84 -19.09 -1.38
N SER A 47 1.79 -20.09 -2.26
CA SER A 47 1.50 -19.87 -3.70
C SER A 47 0.08 -19.39 -3.97
N THR A 48 -0.85 -19.59 -3.03
CA THR A 48 -2.23 -19.06 -3.09
C THR A 48 -2.34 -17.70 -2.38
N PHE A 49 -1.62 -17.53 -1.26
CA PHE A 49 -1.60 -16.30 -0.46
C PHE A 49 -1.00 -15.13 -1.22
N THR A 50 0.20 -15.31 -1.77
CA THR A 50 0.99 -14.23 -2.39
C THR A 50 0.35 -13.59 -3.64
N PRO A 51 -0.39 -14.32 -4.49
CA PRO A 51 -1.20 -13.68 -5.54
C PRO A 51 -2.53 -13.12 -5.04
N LEU A 52 -2.83 -13.19 -3.73
CA LEU A 52 -4.08 -12.75 -3.08
C LEU A 52 -5.33 -13.49 -3.58
N GLN A 53 -5.19 -14.74 -4.03
CA GLN A 53 -6.30 -15.49 -4.62
C GLN A 53 -7.44 -15.74 -3.63
N PHE A 54 -7.15 -15.74 -2.33
CA PHE A 54 -8.15 -15.89 -1.26
C PHE A 54 -9.14 -14.72 -1.17
N LEU A 55 -8.89 -13.58 -1.82
CA LEU A 55 -9.82 -12.45 -1.84
C LEU A 55 -10.92 -12.59 -2.92
N ARG A 56 -10.72 -13.48 -3.91
CA ARG A 56 -11.64 -13.68 -5.04
C ARG A 56 -12.92 -14.41 -4.65
N SER A 57 -12.90 -15.13 -3.54
CA SER A 57 -13.99 -15.98 -3.08
C SER A 57 -15.10 -15.16 -2.41
N ARG A 58 -15.74 -14.25 -3.16
CA ARG A 58 -17.04 -13.70 -2.74
C ARG A 58 -18.19 -14.49 -3.40
N TRP A 59 -18.78 -15.33 -2.54
CA TRP A 59 -20.22 -15.49 -2.32
C TRP A 59 -20.93 -16.79 -2.73
N PHE A 60 -20.50 -17.60 -3.72
CA PHE A 60 -21.35 -18.75 -4.14
C PHE A 60 -20.70 -20.11 -4.47
N VAL A 61 -19.36 -20.29 -4.51
CA VAL A 61 -18.78 -21.53 -5.09
C VAL A 61 -17.67 -22.23 -4.27
N MET A 62 -17.07 -21.59 -3.27
CA MET A 62 -16.03 -22.23 -2.44
C MET A 62 -16.65 -22.85 -1.19
N ARG A 63 -16.41 -24.15 -0.96
CA ARG A 63 -16.76 -24.82 0.30
C ARG A 63 -15.95 -24.18 1.42
N LYS A 64 -16.58 -23.93 2.57
CA LYS A 64 -15.93 -23.33 3.74
C LYS A 64 -14.64 -24.09 4.09
N ASP A 65 -14.67 -25.42 3.97
CA ASP A 65 -13.61 -26.37 4.31
C ASP A 65 -12.35 -26.32 3.41
N THR A 66 -12.39 -25.58 2.29
CA THR A 66 -11.25 -25.40 1.38
C THR A 66 -10.72 -23.96 1.38
N SER A 67 -11.13 -23.13 2.34
CA SER A 67 -10.58 -21.77 2.45
C SER A 67 -9.11 -21.83 2.87
N LEU A 68 -8.29 -20.93 2.31
CA LEU A 68 -6.87 -20.84 2.63
C LEU A 68 -6.63 -20.67 4.14
N GLU A 69 -7.49 -19.91 4.82
CA GLU A 69 -7.45 -19.72 6.26
C GLU A 69 -7.60 -21.04 7.04
N ILE A 70 -8.50 -21.93 6.62
CA ILE A 70 -8.68 -23.24 7.23
C ILE A 70 -7.46 -24.13 6.98
N ILE A 71 -6.85 -24.06 5.80
CA ILE A 71 -5.65 -24.86 5.49
C ILE A 71 -4.50 -24.44 6.41
N TYR A 72 -4.25 -23.14 6.60
CA TYR A 72 -3.29 -22.63 7.58
C TYR A 72 -3.65 -23.04 9.02
N HIS A 73 -4.93 -22.97 9.39
CA HIS A 73 -5.38 -23.38 10.72
C HIS A 73 -5.11 -24.85 11.02
N ASN A 74 -5.46 -25.73 10.08
CA ASN A 74 -5.22 -27.16 10.21
C ASN A 74 -3.72 -27.46 10.27
N LEU A 75 -2.90 -26.76 9.48
CA LEU A 75 -1.45 -26.91 9.52
C LEU A 75 -0.89 -26.50 10.89
N ALA A 76 -1.36 -25.38 11.45
CA ALA A 76 -0.99 -24.93 12.80
C ALA A 76 -1.39 -25.91 13.92
N LEU A 77 -2.46 -26.69 13.74
CA LEU A 77 -2.89 -27.71 14.71
C LEU A 77 -2.11 -29.04 14.59
N GLU A 78 -1.57 -29.35 13.41
CA GLU A 78 -0.82 -30.57 13.15
C GLU A 78 0.66 -30.45 13.55
N LEU A 79 1.27 -29.28 13.31
CA LEU A 79 2.69 -29.02 13.60
C LEU A 79 3.10 -29.35 15.05
N PRO A 80 2.34 -29.00 16.12
CA PRO A 80 2.68 -29.39 17.48
C PRO A 80 2.71 -30.90 17.73
N LYS A 81 1.90 -31.67 16.99
CA LYS A 81 1.90 -33.15 17.09
C LYS A 81 3.20 -33.72 16.52
N GLU A 82 3.69 -33.14 15.42
CA GLU A 82 4.97 -33.52 14.82
C GLU A 82 6.14 -33.16 15.72
N VAL A 83 6.09 -32.00 16.41
CA VAL A 83 7.09 -31.63 17.42
C VAL A 83 7.19 -32.70 18.52
N ALA A 84 6.05 -33.15 19.06
CA ALA A 84 6.02 -34.19 20.08
C ALA A 84 6.62 -35.52 19.58
N TYR A 85 6.38 -35.87 18.31
CA TYR A 85 6.97 -37.06 17.70
C TYR A 85 8.49 -36.94 17.57
N ILE A 86 9.00 -35.80 17.10
CA ILE A 86 10.45 -35.53 16.97
C ILE A 86 11.15 -35.56 18.33
N ASP A 87 10.54 -34.98 19.36
CA ASP A 87 11.06 -35.00 20.73
C ASP A 87 11.26 -36.45 21.22
N SER A 88 10.27 -37.32 20.95
CA SER A 88 10.29 -38.74 21.33
C SER A 88 11.25 -39.62 20.52
N ASN A 89 11.77 -39.14 19.38
CA ASN A 89 12.55 -39.94 18.44
C ASN A 89 13.99 -40.18 18.94
N ILE A 90 14.35 -41.39 19.32
CA ILE A 90 15.70 -41.70 19.88
C ILE A 90 16.85 -41.71 18.87
N ILE A 91 16.56 -41.69 17.56
CA ILE A 91 17.56 -41.83 16.49
C ILE A 91 18.18 -40.47 16.12
N LEU A 92 17.42 -39.38 16.28
CA LEU A 92 17.88 -38.03 15.95
C LEU A 92 18.83 -37.49 17.03
N SER A 93 19.89 -36.80 16.62
CA SER A 93 20.76 -36.07 17.55
C SER A 93 20.00 -34.94 18.25
N THR A 94 20.40 -34.61 19.48
CA THR A 94 19.79 -33.54 20.27
C THR A 94 19.75 -32.21 19.51
N GLU A 95 20.84 -31.85 18.85
CA GLU A 95 20.93 -30.62 18.04
C GLU A 95 19.92 -30.61 16.89
N THR A 96 19.76 -31.73 16.17
CA THR A 96 18.77 -31.83 15.08
C THR A 96 17.35 -31.72 15.61
N LYS A 97 17.06 -32.30 16.79
CA LYS A 97 15.75 -32.19 17.42
C LYS A 97 15.41 -30.75 17.78
N GLU A 98 16.32 -30.05 18.47
CA GLU A 98 16.12 -28.67 18.89
C GLU A 98 15.91 -27.74 17.69
N HIS A 99 16.68 -27.93 16.61
CA HIS A 99 16.52 -27.15 15.39
C HIS A 99 15.15 -27.38 14.74
N MET A 100 14.76 -28.65 14.58
CA MET A 100 13.48 -29.01 13.96
C MET A 100 12.29 -28.55 14.79
N LYS A 101 12.39 -28.66 16.12
CA LYS A 101 11.38 -28.14 17.04
C LYS A 101 11.19 -26.64 16.85
N SER A 102 12.29 -25.88 16.89
CA SER A 102 12.26 -24.42 16.69
C SER A 102 11.68 -24.04 15.34
N LEU A 103 12.03 -24.77 14.28
CA LEU A 103 11.48 -24.60 12.94
C LEU A 103 9.96 -24.83 12.91
N LEU A 104 9.48 -25.94 13.44
CA LEU A 104 8.06 -26.28 13.43
C LEU A 104 7.23 -25.33 14.29
N GLU A 105 7.76 -24.90 15.44
CA GLU A 105 7.15 -23.86 16.29
C GLU A 105 7.08 -22.52 15.53
N ALA A 106 8.14 -22.12 14.82
CA ALA A 106 8.12 -20.94 13.98
C ALA A 106 7.10 -21.05 12.83
N LEU A 107 6.91 -22.25 12.24
CA LEU A 107 5.88 -22.49 11.23
C LEU A 107 4.45 -22.36 11.81
N VAL A 108 4.23 -22.71 13.08
CA VAL A 108 2.94 -22.46 13.76
C VAL A 108 2.68 -20.96 13.84
N HIS A 109 3.70 -20.18 14.22
CA HIS A 109 3.60 -18.72 14.26
C HIS A 109 3.35 -18.12 12.88
N LEU A 110 4.02 -18.60 11.84
CA LEU A 110 3.78 -18.22 10.45
C LEU A 110 2.31 -18.46 10.05
N CYS A 111 1.80 -19.67 10.28
CA CYS A 111 0.43 -20.03 9.90
C CYS A 111 -0.61 -19.14 10.59
N ASN A 112 -0.44 -18.88 11.88
CA ASN A 112 -1.34 -17.98 12.62
C ASN A 112 -1.25 -16.54 12.12
N THR A 113 -0.04 -16.05 11.81
CA THR A 113 0.16 -14.71 11.26
C THR A 113 -0.48 -14.57 9.89
N ARG A 114 -0.35 -15.56 9.01
CA ARG A 114 -0.99 -15.56 7.69
C ARG A 114 -2.52 -15.51 7.79
N LYS A 115 -3.12 -16.19 8.77
CA LYS A 115 -4.56 -16.07 9.05
C LYS A 115 -4.95 -14.65 9.45
N ASP A 116 -4.19 -14.05 10.37
CA ASP A 116 -4.41 -12.66 10.80
C ASP A 116 -4.31 -11.70 9.58
N MET A 117 -3.32 -11.91 8.70
CA MET A 117 -3.15 -11.13 7.47
C MET A 117 -4.28 -11.33 6.44
N ILE A 118 -4.83 -12.54 6.30
CA ILE A 118 -6.00 -12.78 5.43
C ILE A 118 -7.16 -11.86 5.85
N ASN A 119 -7.42 -11.77 7.16
CA ASN A 119 -8.47 -10.93 7.71
C ASN A 119 -8.19 -9.44 7.45
N ILE A 120 -6.94 -9.00 7.63
CA ILE A 120 -6.52 -7.63 7.33
C ILE A 120 -6.74 -7.28 5.86
N TYR A 121 -6.30 -8.12 4.91
CA TYR A 121 -6.52 -7.87 3.49
C TYR A 121 -8.01 -7.84 3.10
N GLN A 122 -8.83 -8.70 3.72
CA GLN A 122 -10.28 -8.67 3.53
C GLN A 122 -10.90 -7.38 4.08
N ALA A 123 -10.44 -6.90 5.23
CA ALA A 123 -10.87 -5.64 5.82
C ALA A 123 -10.48 -4.45 4.94
N ILE A 124 -9.25 -4.41 4.42
CA ILE A 124 -8.78 -3.37 3.48
C ILE A 124 -9.68 -3.33 2.24
N LEU A 125 -9.98 -4.50 1.65
CA LEU A 125 -10.87 -4.59 0.49
C LEU A 125 -12.29 -4.12 0.81
N ALA A 126 -12.81 -4.40 2.00
CA ALA A 126 -14.13 -3.94 2.43
C ALA A 126 -14.23 -2.40 2.55
N GLN A 127 -13.09 -1.73 2.72
CA GLN A 127 -12.98 -0.28 2.87
C GLN A 127 -12.70 0.45 1.56
N SER A 128 -12.71 -0.23 0.40
CA SER A 128 -12.43 0.40 -0.91
C SER A 128 -13.32 1.62 -1.21
N ILE A 129 -14.55 1.63 -0.71
CA ILE A 129 -15.53 2.70 -0.93
C ILE A 129 -15.54 3.72 0.22
N LYS A 130 -15.55 3.23 1.48
CA LYS A 130 -15.71 4.09 2.66
C LYS A 130 -14.42 4.80 3.06
N GLY A 131 -13.28 4.17 2.83
CA GLY A 131 -11.97 4.74 3.14
C GLY A 131 -11.61 4.80 4.62
N ASP A 132 -12.27 4.03 5.48
CA ASP A 132 -11.99 4.01 6.93
C ASP A 132 -10.96 2.90 7.27
N PHE A 133 -9.79 3.29 7.77
CA PHE A 133 -8.66 2.40 8.04
C PHE A 133 -8.17 2.43 9.49
N GLU A 134 -8.91 3.07 10.40
CA GLU A 134 -8.43 3.28 11.77
C GLU A 134 -8.27 1.95 12.54
N ASP A 135 -9.32 1.11 12.53
CA ASP A 135 -9.28 -0.20 13.18
C ASP A 135 -8.25 -1.13 12.51
N ILE A 136 -8.13 -1.07 11.18
CA ILE A 136 -7.16 -1.86 10.41
C ILE A 136 -5.73 -1.48 10.81
N LEU A 137 -5.46 -0.20 11.02
CA LEU A 137 -4.16 0.28 11.48
C LEU A 137 -3.86 -0.23 12.90
N ALA A 138 -4.83 -0.17 13.81
CA ALA A 138 -4.66 -0.67 15.17
C ALA A 138 -4.33 -2.18 15.18
N ASP A 139 -5.04 -2.98 14.39
CA ASP A 139 -4.79 -4.41 14.24
C ASP A 139 -3.38 -4.69 13.67
N LEU A 140 -2.97 -3.94 12.65
CA LEU A 140 -1.63 -4.04 12.06
C LEU A 140 -0.52 -3.72 13.05
N GLU A 141 -0.66 -2.68 13.86
CA GLU A 141 0.34 -2.32 14.87
C GLU A 141 0.44 -3.35 15.99
N VAL A 142 -0.67 -3.97 16.39
CA VAL A 142 -0.66 -5.10 17.33
C VAL A 142 0.08 -6.29 16.71
N LEU A 143 -0.21 -6.60 15.44
CA LEU A 143 0.42 -7.71 14.73
C LEU A 143 1.91 -7.48 14.51
N GLU A 144 2.32 -6.27 14.17
CA GLU A 144 3.72 -5.87 14.01
C GLU A 144 4.52 -6.08 15.31
N ARG A 145 4.00 -5.58 16.45
CA ARG A 145 4.63 -5.79 17.77
C ARG A 145 4.74 -7.26 18.12
N LYS A 146 3.69 -8.05 17.86
CA LYS A 146 3.68 -9.50 18.08
C LYS A 146 4.78 -10.18 17.26
N ILE A 147 4.92 -9.80 16.00
CA ILE A 147 5.85 -10.44 15.06
C ILE A 147 7.31 -10.13 15.33
N VAL A 148 7.63 -8.89 15.70
CA VAL A 148 9.00 -8.51 16.10
C VAL A 148 9.53 -9.38 17.25
N ASN A 149 8.66 -9.75 18.19
CA ASN A 149 9.03 -10.60 19.34
C ASN A 149 9.21 -12.09 18.98
N LEU A 150 8.71 -12.53 17.82
CA LEU A 150 8.78 -13.93 17.39
C LEU A 150 10.09 -14.26 16.67
N HIS A 151 10.82 -13.26 16.18
CA HIS A 151 12.09 -13.41 15.47
C HIS A 151 12.03 -14.48 14.36
N LEU A 152 11.01 -14.41 13.50
CA LEU A 152 10.72 -15.46 12.52
C LEU A 152 11.85 -15.65 11.51
N GLU A 153 12.55 -14.58 11.14
CA GLU A 153 13.72 -14.65 10.25
C GLU A 153 14.76 -15.69 10.73
N LYS A 154 15.00 -15.76 12.05
CA LYS A 154 16.01 -16.67 12.63
C LYS A 154 15.74 -18.14 12.30
N HIS A 155 14.47 -18.52 12.19
CA HIS A 155 14.04 -19.91 12.02
C HIS A 155 13.49 -20.20 10.63
N LEU A 156 12.94 -19.19 9.95
CA LEU A 156 12.27 -19.30 8.65
C LEU A 156 13.07 -18.64 7.52
N SER A 157 14.26 -18.10 7.78
CA SER A 157 15.08 -17.40 6.79
C SER A 157 14.30 -16.25 6.12
N ILE A 158 14.53 -16.02 4.83
CA ILE A 158 13.85 -15.00 4.01
C ILE A 158 12.32 -15.11 4.01
N LEU A 159 11.74 -16.28 4.27
CA LEU A 159 10.28 -16.41 4.42
C LEU A 159 9.80 -15.69 5.68
N GLY A 160 10.51 -15.83 6.80
CA GLY A 160 10.23 -15.10 8.04
C GLY A 160 10.41 -13.59 7.85
N LEU A 161 11.56 -13.18 7.32
CA LEU A 161 11.84 -11.77 7.01
C LEU A 161 10.78 -11.16 6.08
N GLY A 162 10.32 -11.91 5.08
CA GLY A 162 9.30 -11.47 4.14
C GLY A 162 7.97 -11.14 4.82
N VAL A 163 7.53 -11.96 5.77
CA VAL A 163 6.30 -11.70 6.55
C VAL A 163 6.45 -10.45 7.42
N GLU A 164 7.60 -10.30 8.08
CA GLU A 164 7.92 -9.11 8.89
C GLU A 164 7.89 -7.84 8.03
N LYS A 165 8.55 -7.86 6.87
CA LYS A 165 8.58 -6.76 5.92
C LYS A 165 7.18 -6.46 5.36
N GLU A 166 6.40 -7.49 5.00
CA GLU A 166 5.05 -7.31 4.46
C GLU A 166 4.13 -6.57 5.44
N ILE A 167 4.11 -6.99 6.71
CA ILE A 167 3.31 -6.34 7.76
C ILE A 167 3.78 -4.91 7.97
N LYS A 168 5.10 -4.69 8.12
CA LYS A 168 5.68 -3.36 8.34
C LYS A 168 5.37 -2.41 7.18
N ILE A 169 5.54 -2.85 5.94
CA ILE A 169 5.22 -2.06 4.74
C ILE A 169 3.74 -1.70 4.76
N LEU A 170 2.86 -2.66 5.04
CA LEU A 170 1.42 -2.42 5.08
C LEU A 170 1.05 -1.42 6.19
N THR A 171 1.60 -1.54 7.39
CA THR A 171 1.44 -0.57 8.48
C THR A 171 1.85 0.83 8.03
N MET A 172 3.04 0.96 7.41
CA MET A 172 3.56 2.26 6.99
C MET A 172 2.75 2.86 5.83
N LEU A 173 2.21 2.06 4.91
CA LEU A 173 1.31 2.55 3.86
C LEU A 173 -0.01 3.09 4.44
N ILE A 174 -0.60 2.42 5.43
CA ILE A 174 -1.82 2.91 6.10
C ILE A 174 -1.52 4.16 6.94
N LYS A 175 -0.37 4.21 7.63
CA LYS A 175 0.10 5.43 8.33
C LYS A 175 0.30 6.59 7.37
N ALA A 176 0.91 6.36 6.21
CA ALA A 176 1.08 7.39 5.18
C ALA A 176 -0.28 7.92 4.70
N ARG A 177 -1.25 7.04 4.43
CA ARG A 177 -2.62 7.45 4.05
C ARG A 177 -3.24 8.33 5.13
N LYS A 178 -3.22 7.89 6.39
CA LYS A 178 -3.77 8.65 7.52
C LYS A 178 -3.08 10.01 7.68
N ALA A 179 -1.76 10.04 7.57
CA ALA A 179 -0.98 11.27 7.68
C ALA A 179 -1.32 12.26 6.55
N ILE A 180 -1.49 11.79 5.30
CA ILE A 180 -1.92 12.64 4.18
C ILE A 180 -3.31 13.23 4.44
N THR A 181 -4.28 12.39 4.83
CA THR A 181 -5.66 12.82 5.12
C THR A 181 -5.73 13.79 6.30
N ASN A 182 -4.87 13.62 7.31
CA ASN A 182 -4.79 14.53 8.46
C ASN A 182 -3.88 15.76 8.21
N TYR A 183 -3.37 15.93 6.98
CA TYR A 183 -2.46 17.01 6.62
C TYR A 183 -1.16 17.05 7.47
N ALA A 184 -0.67 15.89 7.89
CA ALA A 184 0.58 15.70 8.64
C ALA A 184 1.74 15.37 7.68
N PHE A 185 2.35 16.40 7.09
CA PHE A 185 3.39 16.28 6.06
C PHE A 185 4.62 15.48 6.54
N GLN A 186 5.12 15.76 7.75
CA GLN A 186 6.31 15.08 8.27
C GLN A 186 6.08 13.57 8.43
N ASP A 187 4.94 13.19 9.00
CA ASP A 187 4.59 11.78 9.20
C ASP A 187 4.35 11.08 7.87
N ALA A 188 3.74 11.76 6.89
CA ALA A 188 3.57 11.24 5.54
C ALA A 188 4.93 10.98 4.86
N CYS A 189 5.88 11.92 4.96
CA CYS A 189 7.24 11.76 4.43
C CYS A 189 7.93 10.52 5.03
N ILE A 190 7.93 10.40 6.36
CA ILE A 190 8.57 9.27 7.06
C ILE A 190 7.92 7.96 6.64
N ALA A 191 6.59 7.92 6.61
CA ALA A 191 5.84 6.71 6.30
C ALA A 191 6.06 6.23 4.85
N LEU A 192 6.04 7.14 3.89
CA LEU A 192 6.30 6.83 2.47
C LEU A 192 7.76 6.44 2.23
N TYR A 193 8.70 7.13 2.88
CA TYR A 193 10.12 6.79 2.75
C TYR A 193 10.43 5.41 3.34
N SER A 194 9.97 5.12 4.55
CA SER A 194 10.19 3.82 5.21
C SER A 194 9.56 2.68 4.41
N SER A 195 8.32 2.84 3.93
CA SER A 195 7.67 1.80 3.11
C SER A 195 8.41 1.57 1.78
N LYS A 196 8.88 2.64 1.11
CA LYS A 196 9.71 2.52 -0.10
C LYS A 196 11.01 1.77 0.19
N GLN A 197 11.69 2.11 1.27
CA GLN A 197 12.97 1.52 1.64
C GLN A 197 12.84 0.05 2.03
N ASP A 198 11.87 -0.29 2.89
CA ASP A 198 11.58 -1.66 3.30
C ASP A 198 11.19 -2.53 2.09
N LEU A 199 10.41 -1.99 1.14
CA LEU A 199 10.04 -2.70 -0.09
C LEU A 199 11.24 -2.97 -0.99
N LEU A 200 12.16 -2.01 -1.10
CA LEU A 200 13.40 -2.17 -1.88
C LEU A 200 14.32 -3.20 -1.24
N GLU A 201 14.54 -3.12 0.07
CA GLU A 201 15.32 -4.08 0.83
C GLU A 201 14.75 -5.49 0.72
N TRP A 202 13.42 -5.64 0.81
CA TRP A 202 12.79 -6.95 0.68
C TRP A 202 13.00 -7.54 -0.72
N LYS A 203 12.77 -6.74 -1.79
CA LYS A 203 13.03 -7.17 -3.17
C LYS A 203 14.49 -7.56 -3.38
N GLN A 204 15.43 -6.81 -2.79
CA GLN A 204 16.86 -7.11 -2.87
C GLN A 204 17.20 -8.41 -2.12
N ALA A 205 16.72 -8.56 -0.89
CA ALA A 205 16.94 -9.76 -0.08
C ALA A 205 16.41 -11.02 -0.77
N CYS A 206 15.27 -10.96 -1.46
CA CYS A 206 14.75 -12.09 -2.25
C CYS A 206 15.67 -12.50 -3.41
N LYS A 207 16.34 -11.53 -4.07
CA LYS A 207 17.26 -11.76 -5.21
C LYS A 207 18.61 -12.32 -4.78
N GLU A 208 19.08 -11.97 -3.59
CA GLU A 208 20.38 -12.41 -3.05
C GLU A 208 20.35 -13.85 -2.53
N GLN A 209 19.17 -14.48 -2.48
CA GLN A 209 19.04 -15.84 -1.97
C GLN A 209 19.69 -16.86 -2.89
N ASN A 210 20.45 -17.79 -2.28
CA ASN A 210 21.07 -18.90 -2.97
C ASN A 210 20.54 -20.23 -2.41
N TYR A 211 20.00 -21.05 -3.31
CA TYR A 211 19.50 -22.40 -3.03
C TYR A 211 19.63 -23.30 -4.28
N PRO A 212 19.65 -24.63 -4.12
CA PRO A 212 19.68 -25.56 -5.25
C PRO A 212 18.43 -25.42 -6.12
N GLU A 213 18.55 -25.71 -7.41
CA GLU A 213 17.43 -25.69 -8.37
C GLU A 213 16.77 -24.31 -8.57
N SER A 214 17.40 -23.22 -8.11
CA SER A 214 16.93 -21.85 -8.33
C SER A 214 16.65 -21.59 -9.80
N SER A 215 15.42 -21.18 -10.09
CA SER A 215 15.00 -20.84 -11.46
C SER A 215 15.70 -19.60 -12.01
N GLN A 216 16.30 -18.76 -11.16
CA GLN A 216 17.05 -17.57 -11.57
C GLN A 216 18.41 -17.91 -12.21
N LYS A 217 19.03 -19.04 -11.84
CA LYS A 217 20.34 -19.46 -12.37
C LYS A 217 20.31 -19.97 -13.82
N GLN A 218 19.14 -20.22 -14.40
CA GLN A 218 19.06 -20.66 -15.80
C GLN A 218 19.23 -19.52 -16.82
N ASP A 219 19.02 -18.26 -16.42
CA ASP A 219 19.11 -17.10 -17.32
C ASP A 219 20.48 -16.40 -17.33
N GLU A 220 21.33 -16.60 -16.31
CA GLU A 220 22.63 -15.91 -16.21
C GLU A 220 23.68 -16.39 -17.24
N THR A 221 23.48 -17.53 -17.88
CA THR A 221 24.44 -18.07 -18.87
C THR A 221 24.44 -17.38 -20.25
N LYS A 222 23.66 -16.31 -20.46
CA LYS A 222 23.66 -15.59 -21.76
C LYS A 222 24.11 -14.13 -21.73
N ASP A 223 24.21 -13.48 -20.58
CA ASP A 223 24.61 -12.05 -20.51
C ASP A 223 25.86 -11.85 -19.64
N SER A 224 26.90 -12.62 -19.91
CA SER A 224 28.22 -12.39 -19.32
C SER A 224 29.06 -11.45 -20.18
N SER A 225 28.71 -10.16 -20.18
CA SER A 225 29.69 -9.09 -20.34
C SER A 225 29.05 -7.72 -20.05
N THR A 226 29.57 -7.07 -19.00
CA THR A 226 29.38 -5.65 -18.65
C THR A 226 27.97 -5.23 -18.23
N SER A 227 27.68 -5.23 -16.92
CA SER A 227 26.88 -4.14 -16.33
C SER A 227 27.23 -3.92 -14.86
N THR A 228 27.96 -2.83 -14.64
CA THR A 228 28.27 -2.26 -13.34
C THR A 228 26.99 -1.63 -12.77
N TRP A 229 26.57 -2.17 -11.63
CA TRP A 229 25.50 -1.71 -10.76
C TRP A 229 25.45 -0.18 -10.59
N LYS A 230 24.35 0.43 -11.04
CA LYS A 230 23.92 1.79 -10.67
C LYS A 230 22.40 1.82 -10.53
N PHE A 231 21.89 1.66 -9.31
CA PHE A 231 20.55 2.12 -8.96
C PHE A 231 20.68 3.45 -8.23
N SER A 232 20.21 4.52 -8.87
CA SER A 232 20.15 5.87 -8.28
C SER A 232 18.97 5.95 -7.31
N LEU A 233 19.22 6.45 -6.11
CA LEU A 233 18.22 6.61 -5.05
C LEU A 233 17.00 7.46 -5.50
N PHE A 234 17.18 8.32 -6.51
CA PHE A 234 16.12 9.03 -7.23
C PHE A 234 16.50 9.23 -8.71
N GLY A 235 16.30 8.21 -9.56
CA GLY A 235 16.28 8.41 -11.01
C GLY A 235 16.53 7.21 -11.91
N TYR A 236 15.68 7.14 -12.95
CA TYR A 236 15.76 6.40 -14.22
C TYR A 236 15.48 4.89 -14.22
N SER A 237 14.26 4.53 -14.62
CA SER A 237 14.03 3.41 -15.54
C SER A 237 13.86 3.99 -16.94
N ASP A 238 14.81 3.71 -17.83
CA ASP A 238 14.71 4.02 -19.24
C ASP A 238 13.42 3.46 -19.85
N THR A 239 12.72 4.29 -20.61
CA THR A 239 11.64 3.91 -21.52
C THR A 239 12.20 3.06 -22.65
N LYS A 240 12.38 1.78 -22.39
CA LYS A 240 12.21 0.72 -23.40
C LYS A 240 11.39 -0.37 -22.74
N SER A 241 10.16 -0.49 -23.21
CA SER A 241 9.29 -1.65 -23.01
C SER A 241 10.04 -2.93 -23.40
N SER A 242 10.74 -3.54 -22.46
CA SER A 242 10.92 -4.98 -22.50
C SER A 242 9.56 -5.58 -22.16
N LYS A 243 9.11 -6.55 -22.97
CA LYS A 243 7.95 -7.40 -22.67
C LYS A 243 8.30 -8.39 -21.55
N GLN A 244 8.77 -7.86 -20.43
CA GLN A 244 9.11 -8.58 -19.22
C GLN A 244 8.56 -7.71 -18.10
N GLY A 245 7.23 -7.75 -17.94
CA GLY A 245 6.56 -7.07 -16.84
C GLY A 245 7.21 -7.48 -15.53
N ASP A 246 7.24 -6.57 -14.55
CA ASP A 246 7.71 -6.84 -13.19
C ASP A 246 7.27 -8.24 -12.74
N THR A 247 8.21 -9.19 -12.70
CA THR A 247 7.98 -10.61 -12.38
C THR A 247 7.76 -10.82 -10.88
N TRP A 248 7.29 -9.79 -10.19
CA TRP A 248 6.99 -9.83 -8.77
C TRP A 248 5.57 -10.35 -8.53
N PRO A 249 5.35 -11.08 -7.42
CA PRO A 249 4.02 -11.50 -7.03
C PRO A 249 3.04 -10.33 -6.84
N ASN A 250 1.75 -10.64 -6.90
CA ASN A 250 0.69 -9.63 -6.84
C ASN A 250 0.73 -8.80 -5.55
N THR A 251 1.03 -9.39 -4.39
CA THR A 251 1.21 -8.65 -3.12
C THR A 251 2.24 -7.51 -3.25
N ILE A 252 3.44 -7.82 -3.74
CA ILE A 252 4.52 -6.83 -3.91
C ILE A 252 4.16 -5.77 -4.94
N ARG A 253 3.56 -6.19 -6.06
CA ARG A 253 3.08 -5.26 -7.11
C ARG A 253 2.04 -4.32 -6.52
N TRP A 254 1.08 -4.84 -5.76
CA TRP A 254 0.04 -4.07 -5.11
C TRP A 254 0.60 -3.06 -4.09
N HIS A 255 1.50 -3.47 -3.19
CA HIS A 255 2.18 -2.54 -2.28
C HIS A 255 2.91 -1.42 -3.03
N THR A 256 3.56 -1.76 -4.15
CA THR A 256 4.22 -0.76 -5.03
C THR A 256 3.18 0.22 -5.59
N ARG A 257 2.00 -0.24 -6.04
CA ARG A 257 0.93 0.62 -6.56
C ARG A 257 0.31 1.52 -5.49
N VAL A 258 0.09 1.01 -4.28
CA VAL A 258 -0.40 1.80 -3.15
C VAL A 258 0.61 2.90 -2.81
N LEU A 259 1.90 2.56 -2.73
CA LEU A 259 2.98 3.54 -2.51
C LEU A 259 2.98 4.64 -3.59
N GLU A 260 2.87 4.26 -4.87
CA GLU A 260 2.82 5.20 -5.99
C GLU A 260 1.60 6.14 -5.93
N ASN A 261 0.43 5.59 -5.61
CA ASN A 261 -0.80 6.37 -5.44
C ASN A 261 -0.71 7.36 -4.27
N LEU A 262 -0.24 6.91 -3.10
CA LEU A 262 -0.07 7.78 -1.94
C LEU A 262 1.00 8.85 -2.17
N THR A 263 2.07 8.53 -2.90
CA THR A 263 3.08 9.52 -3.32
C THR A 263 2.45 10.59 -4.21
N ALA A 264 1.62 10.20 -5.18
CA ALA A 264 0.89 11.16 -6.02
C ALA A 264 -0.13 12.00 -5.22
N ASN A 265 -0.81 11.41 -4.23
CA ASN A 265 -1.71 12.16 -3.37
C ASN A 265 -0.95 13.20 -2.54
N MET A 266 0.16 12.78 -1.95
CA MET A 266 1.06 13.65 -1.17
C MET A 266 1.50 14.85 -2.00
N THR A 267 1.80 14.65 -3.28
CA THR A 267 2.27 15.73 -4.14
C THR A 267 1.21 16.79 -4.45
N LEU A 268 -0.06 16.40 -4.41
CA LEU A 268 -1.19 17.33 -4.56
C LEU A 268 -1.56 17.99 -3.24
N TYR A 269 -1.67 17.22 -2.15
CA TYR A 269 -2.05 17.73 -0.83
C TYR A 269 -1.02 18.75 -0.31
N PHE A 270 0.26 18.42 -0.42
CA PHE A 270 1.35 19.25 0.08
C PHE A 270 2.06 20.02 -1.04
N HIS A 271 1.37 20.28 -2.15
CA HIS A 271 1.95 20.87 -3.36
C HIS A 271 2.75 22.14 -3.07
N GLN A 272 2.19 23.06 -2.27
CA GLN A 272 2.86 24.32 -1.95
C GLN A 272 4.14 24.09 -1.14
N ILE A 273 4.10 23.21 -0.12
CA ILE A 273 5.25 22.86 0.72
C ILE A 273 6.34 22.22 -0.14
N LEU A 274 5.97 21.25 -0.97
CA LEU A 274 6.89 20.53 -1.84
C LEU A 274 7.50 21.43 -2.92
N LEU A 275 6.73 22.35 -3.51
CA LEU A 275 7.27 23.34 -4.45
C LEU A 275 8.30 24.27 -3.81
N ASP A 276 8.06 24.70 -2.57
CA ASP A 276 9.01 25.56 -1.87
C ASP A 276 10.29 24.80 -1.48
N LYS A 277 10.19 23.49 -1.21
CA LYS A 277 11.37 22.62 -1.04
C LYS A 277 12.08 22.31 -2.36
N GLU A 278 11.35 22.09 -3.45
CA GLU A 278 11.91 21.83 -4.77
C GLU A 278 12.79 22.98 -5.24
N LYS A 279 12.39 24.23 -4.99
CA LYS A 279 13.22 25.39 -5.35
C LYS A 279 14.59 25.35 -4.69
N ILE A 280 14.62 25.00 -3.40
CA ILE A 280 15.87 24.87 -2.63
C ILE A 280 16.71 23.72 -3.20
N ILE A 281 16.11 22.55 -3.42
CA ILE A 281 16.82 21.37 -3.93
C ILE A 281 17.33 21.59 -5.36
N HIS A 282 16.53 22.18 -6.24
CA HIS A 282 16.89 22.39 -7.64
C HIS A 282 17.99 23.45 -7.79
N GLU A 283 18.10 24.41 -6.86
CA GLU A 283 19.22 25.35 -6.81
C GLU A 283 20.54 24.63 -6.46
N ASP A 284 20.51 23.64 -5.55
CA ASP A 284 21.70 22.98 -5.03
C ASP A 284 22.08 21.66 -5.77
N GLU A 285 21.10 20.85 -6.17
CA GLU A 285 21.23 19.48 -6.70
C GLU A 285 20.09 19.13 -7.71
N PRO A 286 20.14 19.65 -8.95
CA PRO A 286 19.06 19.51 -9.94
C PRO A 286 18.71 18.06 -10.32
N GLU A 287 19.65 17.12 -10.18
CA GLU A 287 19.40 15.69 -10.40
C GLU A 287 18.44 15.04 -9.40
N ARG A 288 18.17 15.70 -8.26
CA ARG A 288 17.32 15.24 -7.16
C ARG A 288 15.90 15.81 -7.18
N SER A 289 15.44 16.34 -8.31
CA SER A 289 14.07 16.87 -8.47
C SER A 289 13.01 15.94 -7.87
N LEU A 290 12.17 16.48 -6.98
CA LEU A 290 11.09 15.78 -6.28
C LEU A 290 10.03 15.24 -7.25
N TRP A 291 9.91 15.89 -8.41
CA TRP A 291 8.92 15.55 -9.44
C TRP A 291 9.36 14.40 -10.34
N LYS A 292 10.64 14.03 -10.29
CA LYS A 292 11.23 12.99 -11.13
C LYS A 292 10.71 11.61 -10.72
N GLY A 293 10.08 10.91 -11.67
CA GLY A 293 9.61 9.54 -11.49
C GLY A 293 8.21 9.41 -10.87
N ILE A 294 7.49 10.53 -10.70
CA ILE A 294 6.06 10.49 -10.38
C ILE A 294 5.30 9.93 -11.57
N LYS A 295 4.50 8.89 -11.33
CA LYS A 295 3.68 8.24 -12.38
C LYS A 295 2.35 8.95 -12.63
N ILE A 296 1.79 9.60 -11.61
CA ILE A 296 0.51 10.28 -11.68
C ILE A 296 0.74 11.75 -11.31
N ASP A 297 0.68 12.62 -12.31
CA ASP A 297 0.76 14.06 -12.12
C ASP A 297 -0.65 14.66 -12.07
N TYR A 298 -1.16 14.88 -10.86
CA TYR A 298 -2.47 15.52 -10.68
C TYR A 298 -2.43 17.01 -11.03
N TYR A 299 -1.29 17.69 -10.86
CA TYR A 299 -1.16 19.10 -11.19
C TYR A 299 -1.32 19.32 -12.70
N ASP A 300 -0.65 18.51 -13.52
CA ASP A 300 -0.78 18.57 -14.97
C ASP A 300 -2.20 18.23 -15.45
N GLN A 301 -2.82 17.19 -14.86
CA GLN A 301 -4.22 16.84 -15.17
C GLN A 301 -5.18 18.00 -14.86
N ILE A 302 -5.04 18.63 -13.69
CA ILE A 302 -5.86 19.78 -13.28
C ILE A 302 -5.60 20.99 -14.18
N SER A 303 -4.34 21.28 -14.48
CA SER A 303 -3.95 22.40 -15.34
C SER A 303 -4.48 22.24 -16.76
N THR A 304 -4.37 21.04 -17.31
CA THR A 304 -4.88 20.67 -18.64
C THR A 304 -6.40 20.75 -18.68
N PHE A 305 -7.10 20.20 -17.69
CA PHE A 305 -8.55 20.31 -17.58
C PHE A 305 -9.00 21.77 -17.53
N LYS A 306 -8.41 22.57 -16.63
CA LYS A 306 -8.73 23.98 -16.47
C LYS A 306 -8.57 24.75 -17.79
N LYS A 307 -7.44 24.57 -18.47
CA LYS A 307 -7.16 25.22 -19.77
C LYS A 307 -8.15 24.79 -20.85
N LYS A 308 -8.50 23.50 -20.90
CA LYS A 308 -9.37 22.92 -21.93
C LYS A 308 -10.84 23.32 -21.78
N PHE A 309 -11.34 23.35 -20.55
CA PHE A 309 -12.76 23.58 -20.26
C PHE A 309 -13.05 24.97 -19.71
N GLY A 310 -12.05 25.83 -19.53
CA GLY A 310 -12.25 27.21 -19.10
C GLY A 310 -12.64 27.37 -17.63
N ALA A 311 -12.36 26.37 -16.78
CA ALA A 311 -12.61 26.50 -15.35
C ALA A 311 -11.82 27.68 -14.77
N HIS A 312 -12.45 28.47 -13.91
CA HIS A 312 -11.80 29.61 -13.27
C HIS A 312 -10.82 29.15 -12.20
N CYS A 313 -11.26 28.22 -11.35
CA CYS A 313 -10.47 27.67 -10.25
C CYS A 313 -10.77 26.19 -10.09
N VAL A 314 -9.72 25.40 -9.85
CA VAL A 314 -9.82 24.04 -9.31
C VAL A 314 -9.00 24.01 -8.03
N GLY A 315 -9.61 23.63 -6.92
CA GLY A 315 -8.98 23.67 -5.61
C GLY A 315 -9.40 22.51 -4.71
N ILE A 316 -8.64 22.33 -3.63
CA ILE A 316 -8.96 21.41 -2.54
C ILE A 316 -9.05 22.22 -1.26
N ILE A 317 -10.23 22.16 -0.64
CA ILE A 317 -10.53 22.79 0.64
C ILE A 317 -10.43 21.73 1.72
N TYR A 318 -9.66 22.03 2.77
CA TYR A 318 -9.54 21.20 3.95
C TYR A 318 -10.51 21.69 5.03
N GLU A 319 -11.33 20.81 5.58
CA GLU A 319 -12.24 21.08 6.69
C GLU A 319 -11.51 20.74 8.00
N VAL A 320 -11.12 21.80 8.71
CA VAL A 320 -10.47 21.65 10.02
C VAL A 320 -11.52 21.22 11.04
N THR A 321 -11.20 20.16 11.78
CA THR A 321 -12.08 19.60 12.82
C THR A 321 -11.28 19.38 14.10
N ASP A 322 -11.95 19.29 15.23
CA ASP A 322 -11.30 19.06 16.53
C ASP A 322 -10.60 17.68 16.62
N ALA A 323 -10.91 16.77 15.70
CA ALA A 323 -10.34 15.42 15.67
C ALA A 323 -8.87 15.39 15.22
N ALA A 324 -8.43 16.37 14.41
CA ALA A 324 -7.07 16.41 13.87
C ALA A 324 -6.58 17.86 13.76
N PRO A 325 -5.44 18.21 14.40
CA PRO A 325 -4.93 19.57 14.33
C PRO A 325 -4.41 19.86 12.92
N PHE A 326 -4.80 21.01 12.38
CA PHE A 326 -4.35 21.49 11.07
C PHE A 326 -3.21 22.49 11.21
N TYR A 327 -2.07 22.18 10.59
CA TYR A 327 -0.92 23.08 10.51
C TYR A 327 -0.66 23.43 9.04
N PRO A 328 -0.68 24.71 8.64
CA PRO A 328 -0.46 25.11 7.25
C PRO A 328 0.86 24.61 6.66
N GLN A 329 1.91 24.48 7.50
CA GLN A 329 3.22 23.98 7.11
C GLN A 329 3.32 22.44 7.13
N GLY A 330 2.28 21.74 7.58
CA GLY A 330 2.22 20.29 7.69
C GLY A 330 3.07 19.67 8.81
N TYR A 331 3.66 20.47 9.70
CA TYR A 331 4.39 19.99 10.88
C TYR A 331 4.30 21.00 12.04
N VAL A 332 4.66 20.53 13.24
CA VAL A 332 4.65 21.31 14.49
C VAL A 332 6.04 21.34 15.08
N LEU A 333 6.50 22.52 15.51
CA LEU A 333 7.68 22.61 16.35
C LEU A 333 7.30 22.24 17.79
N SER A 334 8.10 21.39 18.43
CA SER A 334 7.87 20.98 19.83
C SER A 334 7.78 22.22 20.74
N GLY A 335 6.72 22.32 21.54
CA GLY A 335 6.51 23.41 22.52
C GLY A 335 5.50 24.49 22.11
N ASN A 336 5.01 24.49 20.87
CA ASN A 336 3.94 25.41 20.45
C ASN A 336 2.56 24.91 20.87
N ILE A 337 1.73 25.79 21.44
CA ILE A 337 0.31 25.50 21.71
C ILE A 337 -0.46 25.57 20.39
N TYR A 338 -1.28 24.56 20.12
CA TYR A 338 -2.15 24.55 18.96
C TYR A 338 -3.34 25.50 19.16
N GLU A 339 -3.53 26.43 18.22
CA GLU A 339 -4.72 27.26 18.14
C GLU A 339 -5.53 26.85 16.90
N ALA A 340 -6.73 26.32 17.13
CA ALA A 340 -7.61 25.90 16.06
C ALA A 340 -8.09 27.12 15.25
N PRO A 341 -7.99 27.08 13.90
CA PRO A 341 -8.47 28.19 13.07
C PRO A 341 -9.99 28.31 13.16
N GLN A 342 -10.49 29.55 13.17
CA GLN A 342 -11.91 29.85 13.37
C GLN A 342 -12.57 30.45 12.12
N GLY A 343 -13.88 30.17 11.96
CA GLY A 343 -14.72 30.74 10.92
C GLY A 343 -14.26 30.34 9.52
N ILE A 344 -14.00 31.33 8.66
CA ILE A 344 -13.54 31.11 7.27
C ILE A 344 -12.17 30.39 7.26
N HIS A 345 -11.34 30.62 8.27
CA HIS A 345 -10.02 29.99 8.36
C HIS A 345 -10.08 28.50 8.69
N SER A 346 -11.22 27.97 9.10
CA SER A 346 -11.43 26.52 9.27
C SER A 346 -11.59 25.77 7.94
N PHE A 347 -11.59 26.48 6.81
CA PHE A 347 -11.73 25.93 5.46
C PHE A 347 -10.60 26.41 4.52
N PRO A 348 -9.31 26.20 4.85
CA PRO A 348 -8.21 26.65 4.00
C PRO A 348 -8.15 25.86 2.69
N PHE A 349 -7.69 26.53 1.62
CA PHE A 349 -7.24 25.84 0.41
C PHE A 349 -5.87 25.23 0.66
N ILE A 350 -5.79 23.90 0.67
CA ILE A 350 -4.50 23.17 0.70
C ILE A 350 -3.91 23.02 -0.71
N PHE A 351 -4.76 23.12 -1.73
CA PHE A 351 -4.36 23.20 -3.13
C PHE A 351 -5.27 24.17 -3.87
N CYS A 352 -4.71 24.97 -4.78
CA CYS A 352 -5.49 25.86 -5.65
C CYS A 352 -4.76 26.11 -6.97
N HIS A 353 -5.48 25.99 -8.08
CA HIS A 353 -5.02 26.37 -9.41
C HIS A 353 -6.06 27.28 -10.10
N PRO A 354 -5.74 28.57 -10.40
CA PRO A 354 -4.44 29.24 -10.22
C PRO A 354 -4.04 29.39 -8.74
N LYS A 355 -2.77 29.73 -8.49
CA LYS A 355 -2.18 29.77 -7.13
C LYS A 355 -2.98 30.63 -6.14
N GLU A 356 -3.58 31.72 -6.61
CA GLU A 356 -4.39 32.61 -5.77
C GLU A 356 -5.77 32.02 -5.48
N PRO A 357 -6.14 31.82 -4.20
CA PRO A 357 -7.45 31.30 -3.84
C PRO A 357 -8.59 32.28 -4.17
N PRO A 358 -9.75 31.78 -4.65
CA PRO A 358 -10.91 32.60 -4.97
C PRO A 358 -11.68 33.02 -3.71
N ASN A 359 -11.07 33.85 -2.85
CA ASN A 359 -11.57 34.20 -1.51
C ASN A 359 -13.00 34.76 -1.50
N LYS A 360 -13.43 35.45 -2.57
CA LYS A 360 -14.80 35.97 -2.71
C LYS A 360 -15.86 34.86 -2.78
N HIS A 361 -15.50 33.68 -3.26
CA HIS A 361 -16.41 32.55 -3.41
C HIS A 361 -16.45 31.65 -2.15
N LEU A 362 -15.43 31.76 -1.28
CA LEU A 362 -15.25 30.86 -0.15
C LEU A 362 -16.46 30.80 0.81
N PRO A 363 -17.11 31.91 1.21
CA PRO A 363 -18.30 31.84 2.07
C PRO A 363 -19.45 31.03 1.44
N GLY A 364 -19.68 31.19 0.14
CA GLY A 364 -20.68 30.41 -0.60
C GLY A 364 -20.31 28.93 -0.66
N ILE A 365 -19.03 28.63 -0.87
CA ILE A 365 -18.52 27.24 -0.88
C ILE A 365 -18.69 26.57 0.48
N ILE A 366 -18.37 27.26 1.58
CA ILE A 366 -18.58 26.76 2.94
C ILE A 366 -20.06 26.43 3.17
N SER A 367 -20.96 27.35 2.79
CA SER A 367 -22.40 27.13 2.88
C SER A 367 -22.85 25.90 2.08
N MET A 368 -22.33 25.70 0.86
CA MET A 368 -22.62 24.51 0.06
C MET A 368 -22.10 23.21 0.69
N ILE A 369 -20.88 23.22 1.25
CA ILE A 369 -20.29 22.07 1.94
C ILE A 369 -21.16 21.68 3.13
N GLN A 370 -21.53 22.65 3.96
CA GLN A 370 -22.35 22.43 5.15
C GLN A 370 -23.78 21.99 4.79
N GLY A 371 -24.40 22.66 3.81
CA GLY A 371 -25.77 22.35 3.36
C GLY A 371 -25.90 21.02 2.62
N SER A 372 -24.81 20.53 1.99
CA SER A 372 -24.80 19.26 1.24
C SER A 372 -24.01 18.15 1.94
N ARG A 373 -23.75 18.27 3.25
CA ARG A 373 -22.84 17.38 3.99
C ARG A 373 -23.21 15.89 3.89
N THR A 374 -24.49 15.56 4.02
CA THR A 374 -24.98 14.17 3.91
C THR A 374 -24.68 13.56 2.54
N ARG A 375 -24.85 14.36 1.48
CA ARG A 375 -24.59 13.93 0.10
C ARG A 375 -23.09 13.86 -0.19
N LEU A 376 -22.31 14.84 0.29
CA LEU A 376 -20.85 14.85 0.13
C LEU A 376 -20.19 13.67 0.88
N ASN A 377 -20.73 13.29 2.03
CA ASN A 377 -20.22 12.19 2.84
C ASN A 377 -20.65 10.80 2.33
N ASP A 378 -21.55 10.71 1.34
CA ASP A 378 -21.85 9.46 0.66
C ASP A 378 -20.92 9.27 -0.54
N PRO A 379 -19.95 8.34 -0.50
CA PRO A 379 -18.99 8.13 -1.58
C PRO A 379 -19.66 7.76 -2.92
N LYS A 380 -20.92 7.29 -2.90
CA LYS A 380 -21.68 6.87 -4.08
C LYS A 380 -22.58 7.96 -4.66
N ALA A 381 -22.80 9.07 -3.98
CA ALA A 381 -23.74 10.11 -4.42
C ALA A 381 -23.23 11.00 -5.56
N GLY A 382 -21.93 10.87 -5.89
CA GLY A 382 -21.25 11.62 -6.94
C GLY A 382 -21.15 13.12 -6.62
N PRO A 383 -20.77 13.94 -7.62
CA PRO A 383 -20.56 15.37 -7.42
C PRO A 383 -21.85 16.13 -7.08
N VAL A 384 -21.72 17.09 -6.16
CA VAL A 384 -22.71 18.13 -5.90
C VAL A 384 -22.51 19.26 -6.91
N TYR A 385 -23.59 19.74 -7.50
CA TYR A 385 -23.60 20.83 -8.46
C TYR A 385 -24.47 21.96 -7.93
N PHE A 386 -24.00 23.19 -8.06
CA PHE A 386 -24.71 24.40 -7.68
C PHE A 386 -24.46 25.51 -8.69
N SER A 387 -25.51 26.22 -9.09
CA SER A 387 -25.42 27.41 -9.94
C SER A 387 -25.96 28.61 -9.19
N ASP A 388 -25.10 29.57 -8.89
CA ASP A 388 -25.47 30.82 -8.26
C ASP A 388 -25.87 31.83 -9.33
N THR A 389 -27.17 32.10 -9.45
CA THR A 389 -27.69 33.06 -10.42
C THR A 389 -27.43 34.53 -10.07
N VAL A 390 -27.12 34.83 -8.82
CA VAL A 390 -26.85 36.21 -8.34
C VAL A 390 -25.41 36.60 -8.66
N ILE A 391 -24.48 35.69 -8.39
CA ILE A 391 -23.05 35.90 -8.66
C ILE A 391 -22.69 35.52 -10.10
N GLY A 392 -23.54 34.70 -10.76
CA GLY A 392 -23.30 34.22 -12.12
C GLY A 392 -22.19 33.17 -12.18
N SER A 393 -22.08 32.32 -11.16
CA SER A 393 -21.01 31.32 -11.04
C SER A 393 -21.56 29.92 -10.82
N THR A 394 -20.83 28.92 -11.31
CA THR A 394 -21.20 27.50 -11.18
C THR A 394 -20.13 26.74 -10.40
N TYR A 395 -20.56 25.84 -9.53
CA TYR A 395 -19.70 25.10 -8.61
C TYR A 395 -19.96 23.60 -8.69
N TYR A 396 -18.88 22.83 -8.70
CA TYR A 396 -18.91 21.38 -8.56
C TYR A 396 -18.07 21.00 -7.34
N LEU A 397 -18.65 20.20 -6.43
CA LEU A 397 -18.01 19.78 -5.19
C LEU A 397 -18.07 18.26 -5.06
N MET A 398 -16.97 17.66 -4.63
CA MET A 398 -16.95 16.24 -4.28
C MET A 398 -15.93 16.00 -3.16
N ARG A 399 -16.35 15.27 -2.13
CA ARG A 399 -15.52 14.94 -0.97
C ARG A 399 -14.42 13.94 -1.38
N ILE A 400 -13.17 14.23 -1.07
CA ILE A 400 -12.06 13.29 -1.29
C ILE A 400 -12.01 12.30 -0.11
N ASP A 401 -11.86 12.82 1.10
CA ASP A 401 -11.77 12.06 2.36
C ASP A 401 -12.49 12.79 3.52
N SER A 402 -12.23 12.41 4.78
CA SER A 402 -12.88 12.99 5.95
C SER A 402 -12.71 14.52 6.08
N HIS A 403 -11.64 15.08 5.52
CA HIS A 403 -11.31 16.50 5.68
C HIS A 403 -11.31 17.26 4.35
N ALA A 404 -11.00 16.63 3.21
CA ALA A 404 -10.81 17.34 1.95
C ALA A 404 -12.04 17.32 1.03
N VAL A 405 -12.42 18.47 0.47
CA VAL A 405 -13.39 18.62 -0.64
C VAL A 405 -12.66 19.20 -1.85
N MET A 406 -12.79 18.53 -2.99
CA MET A 406 -12.41 19.12 -4.27
C MET A 406 -13.53 20.06 -4.75
N VAL A 407 -13.14 21.25 -5.22
CA VAL A 407 -14.05 22.26 -5.77
C VAL A 407 -13.59 22.69 -7.17
N ILE A 408 -14.53 22.81 -8.10
CA ILE A 408 -14.34 23.41 -9.42
C ILE A 408 -15.30 24.59 -9.55
N ILE A 409 -14.77 25.74 -9.96
CA ILE A 409 -15.50 27.00 -10.09
C ILE A 409 -15.46 27.47 -11.54
N TYR A 410 -16.61 27.87 -12.04
CA TYR A 410 -16.82 28.53 -13.32
C TYR A 410 -17.41 29.92 -13.09
N LEU A 411 -16.93 30.92 -13.84
CA LEU A 411 -17.44 32.31 -13.79
C LEU A 411 -18.59 32.56 -14.77
N ASP A 412 -19.18 31.48 -15.27
CA ASP A 412 -20.31 31.46 -16.16
C ASP A 412 -21.42 30.57 -15.61
N LYS A 413 -22.64 30.87 -16.04
CA LYS A 413 -23.83 30.12 -15.66
C LYS A 413 -23.97 28.90 -16.57
N HIS A 414 -23.76 27.71 -16.02
CA HIS A 414 -24.11 26.48 -16.72
C HIS A 414 -25.55 26.13 -16.38
N THR A 415 -26.44 26.13 -17.37
CA THR A 415 -27.86 25.78 -17.16
C THR A 415 -28.04 24.30 -16.79
N ASN A 416 -27.11 23.45 -17.26
CA ASN A 416 -27.10 22.01 -17.04
C ASN A 416 -25.75 21.59 -16.45
N ARG A 417 -25.73 20.41 -15.83
CA ARG A 417 -24.47 19.81 -15.38
C ARG A 417 -23.63 19.42 -16.60
N GLU A 418 -22.39 19.84 -16.63
CA GLU A 418 -21.47 19.48 -17.71
C GLU A 418 -20.93 18.05 -17.52
N PRO A 419 -21.15 17.13 -18.49
CA PRO A 419 -20.69 15.75 -18.35
C PRO A 419 -19.18 15.62 -18.19
N ALA A 420 -18.40 16.40 -18.94
CA ALA A 420 -16.93 16.38 -18.87
C ALA A 420 -16.40 16.80 -17.49
N THR A 421 -17.04 17.77 -16.85
CA THR A 421 -16.68 18.25 -15.51
C THR A 421 -17.03 17.21 -14.45
N ILE A 422 -18.21 16.57 -14.55
CA ILE A 422 -18.60 15.46 -13.67
C ILE A 422 -17.63 14.29 -13.80
N GLU A 423 -17.30 13.90 -15.03
CA GLU A 423 -16.36 12.81 -15.30
C GLU A 423 -14.98 13.12 -14.72
N PHE A 424 -14.46 14.32 -14.99
CA PHE A 424 -13.16 14.75 -14.49
C PHE A 424 -13.07 14.73 -12.96
N ILE A 425 -14.00 15.40 -12.27
CA ILE A 425 -13.97 15.46 -10.79
C ILE A 425 -14.15 14.07 -10.18
N THR A 426 -15.01 13.22 -10.78
CA THR A 426 -15.22 11.84 -10.32
C THR A 426 -13.96 11.01 -10.48
N ASN A 427 -13.28 11.11 -11.62
CA ASN A 427 -12.04 10.37 -11.89
C ASN A 427 -10.91 10.80 -10.95
N ILE A 428 -10.68 12.11 -10.79
CA ILE A 428 -9.64 12.63 -9.88
C ILE A 428 -9.93 12.22 -8.44
N VAL A 429 -11.15 12.43 -7.95
CA VAL A 429 -11.51 12.07 -6.57
C VAL A 429 -11.41 10.58 -6.33
N THR A 430 -11.85 9.74 -7.27
CA THR A 430 -11.72 8.28 -7.14
C THR A 430 -10.26 7.83 -7.13
N SER A 431 -9.41 8.47 -7.94
CA SER A 431 -7.96 8.24 -7.94
C SER A 431 -7.32 8.67 -6.62
N LEU A 432 -7.69 9.83 -6.07
CA LEU A 432 -7.20 10.33 -4.77
C LEU A 432 -7.66 9.44 -3.61
N ARG A 433 -8.87 8.89 -3.66
CA ARG A 433 -9.34 7.89 -2.67
C ARG A 433 -8.54 6.58 -2.75
N GLY A 434 -7.88 6.32 -3.88
CA GLY A 434 -7.18 5.06 -4.13
C GLY A 434 -8.13 3.86 -4.23
N THR A 435 -9.42 4.08 -4.49
CA THR A 435 -10.44 3.02 -4.58
C THR A 435 -10.07 1.98 -5.63
N THR A 436 -9.63 2.43 -6.81
CA THR A 436 -9.19 1.55 -7.90
C THR A 436 -7.99 0.70 -7.51
N VAL A 437 -7.02 1.28 -6.79
CA VAL A 437 -5.83 0.58 -6.31
C VAL A 437 -6.20 -0.47 -5.26
N ILE A 438 -7.13 -0.18 -4.36
CA ILE A 438 -7.62 -1.19 -3.39
C ILE A 438 -8.35 -2.33 -4.13
N GLU A 439 -9.17 -2.00 -5.13
CA GLU A 439 -9.89 -2.99 -5.94
C GLU A 439 -8.95 -3.85 -6.80
N GLU A 440 -7.72 -3.42 -7.07
CA GLU A 440 -6.70 -4.26 -7.71
C GLU A 440 -6.29 -5.47 -6.86
N LEU A 441 -6.57 -5.48 -5.54
CA LEU A 441 -6.32 -6.65 -4.67
C LEU A 441 -6.98 -7.94 -5.20
N ILE A 442 -8.12 -7.85 -5.91
CA ILE A 442 -8.82 -9.00 -6.48
C ILE A 442 -8.46 -9.29 -7.94
N ARG A 443 -7.78 -8.35 -8.61
CA ARG A 443 -7.34 -8.49 -10.00
C ARG A 443 -6.03 -9.28 -10.01
N VAL A 444 -5.95 -10.29 -10.87
CA VAL A 444 -4.67 -10.95 -11.20
C VAL A 444 -4.59 -10.86 -12.71
N ASP A 445 -3.52 -10.26 -13.19
CA ASP A 445 -3.17 -10.27 -14.62
C ASP A 445 -2.77 -11.67 -15.08
#